data_AF-A0AA39N536-F1
#
_entry.id   AF-A0AA39N536-F1
#
_cell.length_a   1.000
_cell.length_b   1.000
_cell.length_c   1.000
_cell.angle_alpha   90.00
_cell.angle_beta   90.00
_cell.angle_gamma   90.00
#
_symmetry.space_group_name_H-M   'P 1'
#
loop_
_entity.id
_entity.type
_entity.pdbx_description
1 polymer ?
#
loop_
_entity_poly.entity_id
_entity_poly.type
_entity_poly.pdbx_seq_one_letter_code
_entity_poly.pdbx_strand_id
1 'polypeptide(L)'
;MSSREAERISSAQQTLDSKNIAFITNVVYDAVFVTVLHEISQLLNTKLDRETLTTCVRMIESGVNPEALAAVIQELRRESSALDPSSISR
;
A
#
# COMPACT_ATOMS: atom_id res chain seq x y z
N MET A 1 -45.03 -6.17 12.10
CA MET A 1 -43.58 -5.89 11.95
C MET A 1 -43.42 -4.38 11.90
N SER A 2 -42.66 -3.80 12.83
CA SER A 2 -42.55 -2.35 12.96
C SER A 2 -41.71 -1.80 11.81
N SER A 3 -42.12 -0.70 11.18
CA SER A 3 -41.39 -0.07 10.07
C SER A 3 -39.91 0.19 10.40
N ARG A 4 -39.59 0.38 11.68
CA ARG A 4 -38.21 0.55 12.19
C ARG A 4 -37.33 -0.68 12.00
N GLU A 5 -37.90 -1.87 11.96
CA GLU A 5 -37.15 -3.12 11.79
C GLU A 5 -36.79 -3.34 10.31
N ALA A 6 -37.71 -3.01 9.39
CA ALA A 6 -37.46 -3.05 7.96
C ALA A 6 -36.36 -2.07 7.53
N GLU A 7 -36.33 -0.87 8.12
CA GLU A 7 -35.30 0.16 7.86
C GLU A 7 -33.91 -0.29 8.32
N ARG A 8 -33.84 -0.94 9.49
CA ARG A 8 -32.58 -1.50 10.01
C ARG A 8 -32.05 -2.63 9.13
N ILE A 9 -32.92 -3.52 8.66
CA ILE A 9 -32.53 -4.61 7.76
C ILE A 9 -32.03 -4.05 6.43
N SER A 10 -32.70 -3.04 5.86
CA SER A 10 -32.27 -2.38 4.61
C SER A 10 -30.90 -1.68 4.76
N SER A 11 -30.68 -0.94 5.85
CA SER A 11 -29.38 -0.29 6.12
C SER A 11 -28.24 -1.28 6.36
N ALA A 12 -28.51 -2.41 7.03
CA ALA A 12 -27.54 -3.47 7.25
C ALA A 12 -27.19 -4.17 5.92
N GLN A 13 -28.18 -4.43 5.07
CA GLN A 13 -27.98 -5.03 3.75
C GLN A 13 -27.11 -4.12 2.86
N GLN A 14 -27.41 -2.82 2.80
CA GLN A 14 -26.61 -1.85 2.05
C GLN A 14 -25.15 -1.76 2.55
N THR A 15 -24.94 -1.91 3.86
CA THR A 15 -23.60 -1.97 4.46
C THR A 15 -22.86 -3.25 4.07
N LEU A 16 -23.55 -4.39 4.02
CA LEU A 16 -22.98 -5.66 3.59
C LEU A 16 -22.58 -5.61 2.11
N ASP A 17 -23.41 -5.05 1.25
CA ASP A 17 -23.12 -4.91 -0.18
C ASP A 17 -21.91 -3.98 -0.43
N SER A 18 -21.86 -2.85 0.28
CA SER A 18 -20.73 -1.91 0.22
C SER A 18 -19.43 -2.53 0.75
N LYS A 19 -19.51 -3.31 1.83
CA LYS A 19 -18.35 -4.02 2.40
C LYS A 19 -17.87 -5.16 1.52
N ASN A 20 -18.76 -5.87 0.84
CA ASN A 20 -18.38 -6.95 -0.08
C ASN A 20 -17.64 -6.39 -1.31
N ILE A 21 -18.10 -5.26 -1.84
CA ILE A 21 -17.40 -4.53 -2.90
C ILE A 21 -16.04 -4.02 -2.41
N ALA A 22 -15.96 -3.39 -1.25
CA ALA A 22 -14.68 -2.94 -0.68
C ALA A 22 -13.72 -4.12 -0.39
N PHE A 23 -14.23 -5.26 0.06
CA PHE A 23 -13.43 -6.46 0.33
C PHE A 23 -12.91 -7.10 -0.96
N ILE A 24 -13.75 -7.26 -1.99
CA ILE A 24 -13.33 -7.75 -3.31
C ILE A 24 -12.35 -6.78 -3.98
N THR A 25 -12.59 -5.46 -3.85
CA THR A 25 -11.66 -4.44 -4.36
C THR A 25 -10.31 -4.55 -3.64
N ASN A 26 -10.26 -4.59 -2.31
CA ASN A 26 -8.99 -4.71 -1.59
C ASN A 26 -8.26 -6.03 -1.88
N VAL A 27 -8.95 -7.17 -1.92
CA VAL A 27 -8.34 -8.49 -2.12
C VAL A 27 -7.84 -8.71 -3.55
N VAL A 28 -8.58 -8.24 -4.56
CA VAL A 28 -8.20 -8.42 -5.97
C VAL A 28 -7.20 -7.35 -6.43
N TYR A 29 -7.29 -6.12 -5.90
CA TYR A 29 -6.32 -5.08 -6.25
C TYR A 29 -4.94 -5.42 -5.68
N ASP A 30 -4.80 -5.82 -4.41
CA ASP A 30 -3.47 -5.99 -3.79
C ASP A 30 -2.52 -6.92 -4.58
N ALA A 31 -2.99 -8.09 -5.02
CA ALA A 31 -2.14 -9.07 -5.70
C ALA A 31 -1.70 -8.65 -7.12
N VAL A 32 -2.60 -8.07 -7.91
CA VAL A 32 -2.31 -7.68 -9.31
C VAL A 32 -1.63 -6.31 -9.36
N PHE A 33 -2.08 -5.37 -8.52
CA PHE A 33 -1.57 -4.00 -8.48
C PHE A 33 -0.11 -3.94 -8.06
N VAL A 34 0.27 -4.64 -6.97
CA VAL A 34 1.67 -4.68 -6.50
C VAL A 34 2.57 -5.34 -7.54
N THR A 35 2.07 -6.33 -8.28
CA THR A 35 2.84 -6.98 -9.35
C THR A 35 3.16 -6.00 -10.48
N VAL A 36 2.18 -5.23 -10.96
CA VAL A 36 2.38 -4.21 -12.00
C VAL A 36 3.29 -3.08 -11.51
N LEU A 37 3.09 -2.59 -10.29
CA LEU A 37 3.96 -1.56 -9.72
C LEU A 37 5.40 -2.07 -9.55
N HIS A 38 5.59 -3.34 -9.24
CA HIS A 38 6.92 -3.92 -9.13
C HIS A 38 7.63 -3.98 -10.48
N GLU A 39 6.93 -4.35 -11.55
CA GLU A 39 7.47 -4.31 -12.92
C GLU A 39 7.88 -2.89 -13.32
N ILE A 40 7.04 -1.89 -13.02
CA ILE A 40 7.36 -0.47 -13.25
C ILE A 40 8.60 -0.05 -12.42
N SER A 41 8.69 -0.47 -11.16
CA SER A 41 9.83 -0.23 -10.27
C SER A 41 11.13 -0.80 -10.83
N GLN A 42 11.09 -2.00 -11.41
CA GLN A 42 12.24 -2.63 -12.07
C GLN A 42 12.65 -1.87 -13.34
N LEU A 43 11.69 -1.46 -14.17
CA LEU A 43 11.94 -0.66 -15.37
C LEU A 43 12.58 0.70 -15.04
N LEU A 44 12.12 1.35 -13.97
CA LEU A 44 12.66 2.61 -13.47
C LEU A 44 13.89 2.44 -12.59
N ASN A 45 14.35 1.20 -12.41
CA ASN A 45 15.51 0.84 -11.60
C ASN A 45 15.49 1.44 -10.18
N THR A 46 14.30 1.54 -9.58
CA THR A 46 14.14 2.08 -8.22
C THR A 46 14.65 1.11 -7.16
N LYS A 47 14.91 -0.15 -7.53
CA LYS A 47 15.41 -1.22 -6.65
C LYS A 47 14.52 -1.47 -5.43
N LEU A 48 13.21 -1.25 -5.54
CA LEU A 48 12.27 -1.60 -4.49
C LEU A 48 11.84 -3.06 -4.66
N ASP A 49 12.07 -3.87 -3.64
CA ASP A 49 11.53 -5.22 -3.54
C ASP A 49 9.99 -5.16 -3.32
N ARG A 50 9.31 -6.29 -3.54
CA ARG A 50 7.85 -6.34 -3.44
C ARG A 50 7.34 -5.99 -2.05
N GLU A 51 8.04 -6.38 -0.99
CA GLU A 51 7.58 -6.17 0.39
C GLU A 51 7.67 -4.69 0.78
N THR A 52 8.78 -4.04 0.44
CA THR A 52 8.94 -2.59 0.60
C THR A 52 7.90 -1.84 -0.21
N LEU A 53 7.63 -2.27 -1.45
CA LEU A 53 6.63 -1.63 -2.32
C LEU A 53 5.21 -1.75 -1.74
N THR A 54 4.81 -2.94 -1.26
CA THR A 54 3.53 -3.14 -0.56
C THR A 54 3.42 -2.24 0.66
N THR A 55 4.50 -2.12 1.45
CA THR A 55 4.52 -1.23 2.61
C THR A 55 4.32 0.24 2.22
N CYS A 56 4.99 0.70 1.16
CA CYS A 56 4.82 2.06 0.64
C CYS A 56 3.38 2.33 0.18
N VAL A 57 2.75 1.38 -0.52
CA VAL A 57 1.36 1.49 -0.95
C VAL A 57 0.43 1.65 0.25
N ARG A 58 0.58 0.82 1.28
CA ARG A 58 -0.23 0.92 2.51
C ARG A 58 -0.05 2.25 3.23
N MET A 59 1.16 2.79 3.25
CA MET A 59 1.42 4.13 3.80
C MET A 59 0.69 5.22 3.00
N ILE A 60 0.76 5.16 1.66
CA ILE A 60 0.07 6.12 0.79
C ILE A 60 -1.45 6.00 0.95
N GLU A 61 -2.00 4.79 1.05
CA GLU A 61 -3.42 4.54 1.32
C GLU A 61 -3.87 5.09 2.68
N SER A 62 -2.98 5.12 3.68
CA SER A 62 -3.23 5.78 4.97
C SER A 62 -3.13 7.31 4.93
N GLY A 63 -2.84 7.90 3.77
CA GLY A 63 -2.77 9.35 3.55
C GLY A 63 -1.37 9.94 3.63
N VAL A 64 -0.31 9.12 3.61
CA VAL A 64 1.07 9.61 3.56
C VAL A 64 1.36 10.19 2.18
N ASN A 65 2.03 11.35 2.13
CA ASN A 65 2.46 11.98 0.89
C ASN A 65 3.57 11.14 0.20
N PRO A 66 3.42 10.80 -1.10
CA PRO A 66 4.36 9.94 -1.80
C PRO A 66 5.72 10.60 -2.05
N GLU A 67 5.78 11.91 -2.29
CA GLU A 67 7.04 12.64 -2.48
C GLU A 67 7.89 12.66 -1.20
N ALA A 68 7.25 12.90 -0.06
CA ALA A 68 7.90 12.88 1.26
C ALA A 68 8.39 11.46 1.60
N LEU A 69 7.57 10.43 1.31
CA LEU A 69 7.96 9.05 1.50
C LEU A 69 9.17 8.67 0.64
N ALA A 70 9.23 9.13 -0.62
CA ALA A 70 10.36 8.92 -1.49
C ALA A 70 11.65 9.57 -0.94
N ALA A 71 11.56 10.78 -0.41
CA ALA A 71 12.70 11.46 0.22
C ALA A 71 13.23 10.69 1.43
N VAL A 72 12.33 10.18 2.29
CA VAL A 72 12.70 9.36 3.46
C VAL A 72 13.38 8.06 3.02
N ILE A 73 12.83 7.36 2.03
CA ILE A 73 13.42 6.11 1.50
C ILE A 73 14.82 6.36 0.93
N GLN A 74 15.01 7.48 0.23
CA GLN A 74 16.32 7.85 -0.32
C GLN A 74 17.35 8.13 0.79
N GLU A 75 16.94 8.84 1.85
CA GLU A 75 17.84 9.14 2.96
C GLU A 75 18.22 7.87 3.74
N LEU A 76 17.24 7.01 4.06
CA LEU A 76 17.50 5.72 4.73
C LEU A 76 18.46 4.83 3.94
N ARG A 77 18.35 4.82 2.60
CA ARG A 77 19.28 4.09 1.72
C ARG A 77 20.68 4.69 1.72
N ARG A 78 20.78 6.01 1.75
CA ARG A 78 22.07 6.72 1.85
C ARG A 78 22.76 6.41 3.17
N GLU A 79 22.05 6.54 4.28
CA GLU A 79 22.56 6.21 5.61
C GLU A 79 22.97 4.74 5.71
N SER A 80 22.13 3.81 5.24
CA SER A 80 22.46 2.37 5.23
C SER A 80 23.72 2.06 4.42
N SER A 81 23.94 2.75 3.30
CA SER A 81 25.16 2.59 2.49
C SER A 81 26.39 3.19 3.16
N ALA A 82 26.23 4.29 3.91
CA ALA A 82 27.31 4.93 4.66
C ALA A 82 27.72 4.12 5.90
N LEU A 83 26.78 3.36 6.47
CA LEU A 83 27.01 2.46 7.60
C LEU A 83 27.61 1.11 7.18
N ASP A 84 27.72 0.83 5.88
CA ASP A 84 28.36 -0.39 5.39
C ASP A 84 29.89 -0.33 5.72
N PRO A 85 30.37 -1.17 6.66
CA PRO A 85 31.76 -1.12 7.12
C PRO A 85 32.77 -1.49 6.02
N SER A 86 32.31 -2.03 4.89
CA SER A 86 33.15 -2.31 3.73
C SER A 86 33.60 -1.05 2.97
N SER A 87 32.96 0.11 3.21
CA SER A 87 33.29 1.39 2.57
C SER A 87 34.41 2.17 3.25
N ILE A 88 34.79 1.81 4.48
CA ILE A 88 35.81 2.51 5.31
C ILE A 88 37.23 1.98 5.05
N SER A 89 37.41 0.93 4.22
CA SER A 89 38.71 0.31 3.92
C SER A 89 39.31 0.65 2.54
N ARG A 90 39.08 1.85 1.99
CA ARG A 90 39.83 2.34 0.83
C ARG A 90 40.47 3.70 1.06
#